data_AF-A0A2V6VPJ1-F1
#
_entry.id   AF-A0A2V6VPJ1-F1
#
_cell.length_a   1.000
_cell.length_b   1.000
_cell.length_c   1.000
_cell.angle_alpha   90.00
_cell.angle_beta   90.00
_cell.angle_gamma   90.00
#
_symmetry.space_group_name_H-M   'P 1'
#
loop_
_entity.id
_entity.type
_entity.pdbx_description
1 polymer ?
#
loop_
_entity_poly.entity_id
_entity_poly.type
_entity_poly.pdbx_seq_one_letter_code
_entity_poly.pdbx_strand_id
1 'polypeptide(L)'
;MPRVAPITGKSDVPTEHQAVVESVVNVFGGVRGPFSMLLHSPKLAERMLSLVTFFRARRNGLREDVIDLIRAKGDPGKLPAEERDIVAYTRQLMRTNRVDQSLFDALQKRFGTQWLVEMTAAVNYYALLCGVVNAFEVAAPPDGDKLPA
;
A
#
# COMPACT_ATOMS: atom_id res chain seq x y z
N MET A 1 2.17 21.57 5.20
CA MET A 1 1.24 21.16 6.29
C MET A 1 0.09 20.44 5.62
N PRO A 2 -0.50 19.39 6.23
CA PRO A 2 -1.66 18.71 5.66
C PRO A 2 -2.80 19.69 5.37
N ARG A 3 -3.54 19.47 4.27
CA ARG A 3 -4.67 20.32 3.85
C ARG A 3 -5.87 20.22 4.81
N VAL A 4 -5.94 19.13 5.58
CA VAL A 4 -6.93 18.86 6.63
C VAL A 4 -6.19 18.38 7.87
N ALA A 5 -6.67 18.78 9.06
CA ALA A 5 -6.10 18.36 10.33
C ALA A 5 -6.13 16.81 10.45
N PRO A 6 -4.98 16.16 10.68
CA PRO A 6 -4.94 14.72 10.88
C PRO A 6 -5.61 14.30 12.18
N ILE A 7 -6.34 13.19 12.15
CA ILE A 7 -6.73 12.48 13.37
C ILE A 7 -5.49 11.77 13.89
N THR A 8 -5.16 12.01 15.15
CA THR A 8 -3.97 11.50 15.83
C THR A 8 -4.31 10.50 16.93
N GLY A 9 -5.55 10.54 17.44
CA GLY A 9 -6.01 9.61 18.46
C GLY A 9 -7.49 9.70 18.76
N LYS A 10 -7.90 9.00 19.82
CA LYS A 10 -9.30 8.86 20.23
C LYS A 10 -9.97 10.19 20.61
N SER A 11 -9.19 11.15 21.12
CA SER A 11 -9.68 12.48 21.51
C SER A 11 -10.21 13.29 20.33
N ASP A 12 -9.78 12.95 19.12
CA ASP A 12 -10.08 13.74 17.92
C ASP A 12 -11.38 13.28 17.23
N VAL A 13 -12.04 12.25 17.77
CA VAL A 13 -13.27 11.66 17.22
C VAL A 13 -14.34 11.48 18.30
N PRO A 14 -15.64 11.47 17.92
CA PRO A 14 -16.74 11.09 18.81
C PRO A 14 -16.53 9.71 19.43
N THR A 15 -17.05 9.50 20.65
CA THR A 15 -16.89 8.24 21.41
C THR A 15 -17.29 6.99 20.61
N GLU A 16 -18.36 7.08 19.83
CA GLU A 16 -18.85 6.00 18.96
C GLU A 16 -17.87 5.56 17.87
N HIS A 17 -16.85 6.36 17.56
CA HIS A 17 -15.84 6.08 16.53
C HIS A 17 -14.47 5.71 17.11
N GLN A 18 -14.30 5.78 18.44
CA GLN A 18 -13.03 5.48 19.10
C GLN A 18 -12.58 4.02 18.88
N ALA A 19 -13.52 3.07 18.75
CA ALA A 19 -13.20 1.67 18.48
C ALA A 19 -12.46 1.45 17.14
N VAL A 20 -12.80 2.24 16.11
CA VAL A 20 -12.11 2.18 14.81
C VAL A 20 -10.68 2.74 14.95
N VAL A 21 -10.50 3.81 15.73
CA VAL A 21 -9.18 4.36 16.04
C VAL A 21 -8.31 3.32 16.75
N GLU A 22 -8.86 2.61 17.75
CA GLU A 22 -8.14 1.53 18.45
C GLU A 22 -7.74 0.40 17.50
N SER A 23 -8.64 0.02 16.58
CA SER A 23 -8.34 -0.99 15.58
C SER A 23 -7.16 -0.58 14.68
N VAL A 24 -7.11 0.68 14.25
CA VAL A 24 -5.98 1.24 13.48
C VAL A 24 -4.68 1.19 14.31
N VAL A 25 -4.73 1.60 15.58
CA VAL A 25 -3.58 1.55 16.48
C VAL A 25 -3.09 0.12 16.67
N ASN A 26 -3.98 -0.85 16.84
CA ASN A 26 -3.61 -2.26 16.99
C ASN A 26 -2.89 -2.83 15.77
N VAL A 27 -3.27 -2.41 14.55
CA VAL A 27 -2.65 -2.88 13.31
C VAL A 27 -1.31 -2.20 13.02
N PHE A 28 -1.17 -0.91 13.35
CA PHE A 28 -0.03 -0.08 12.91
C PHE A 28 0.87 0.45 14.03
N GLY A 29 0.51 0.25 15.30
CA GLY A 29 1.16 0.81 16.49
C GLY A 29 0.81 2.28 16.76
N GLY A 30 0.01 2.92 15.92
CA GLY A 30 -0.37 4.33 16.03
C GLY A 30 -1.15 4.83 14.82
N VAL A 31 -1.82 5.99 14.96
CA VAL A 31 -2.53 6.64 13.84
C VAL A 31 -1.55 7.52 13.06
N ARG A 32 -1.31 7.18 11.79
CA ARG A 32 -0.42 7.93 10.89
C ARG A 32 -0.75 7.69 9.42
N GLY A 33 -0.11 8.46 8.54
CA GLY A 33 -0.20 8.30 7.10
C GLY A 33 -1.65 8.38 6.61
N PRO A 34 -2.10 7.49 5.70
CA PRO A 34 -3.44 7.58 5.11
C PRO A 34 -4.56 7.43 6.15
N PHE A 35 -4.36 6.62 7.19
CA PHE A 35 -5.41 6.39 8.20
C PHE A 35 -5.70 7.62 9.06
N SER A 36 -4.75 8.54 9.20
CA SER A 36 -5.00 9.84 9.85
C SER A 36 -6.01 10.70 9.08
N MET A 37 -6.18 10.47 7.77
CA MET A 37 -7.19 11.12 6.94
C MET A 37 -8.45 10.25 6.81
N LEU A 38 -8.30 8.93 6.61
CA LEU A 38 -9.44 8.03 6.45
C LEU A 38 -10.35 8.01 7.67
N LEU A 39 -9.83 8.26 8.88
CA LEU A 39 -10.64 8.31 10.11
C LEU A 39 -11.63 9.48 10.14
N HIS A 40 -11.52 10.48 9.25
CA HIS A 40 -12.61 11.45 9.01
C HIS A 40 -13.86 10.78 8.42
N SER A 41 -13.73 9.54 7.92
CA SER A 41 -14.82 8.64 7.55
C SER A 41 -14.61 7.26 8.20
N PRO A 42 -15.01 7.07 9.47
CA PRO A 42 -14.73 5.84 10.23
C PRO A 42 -15.20 4.55 9.53
N LYS A 43 -16.35 4.59 8.86
CA LYS A 43 -16.86 3.46 8.06
C LYS A 43 -15.95 3.11 6.88
N LEU A 44 -15.36 4.10 6.23
CA LEU A 44 -14.38 3.86 5.17
C LEU A 44 -13.07 3.34 5.75
N ALA A 45 -12.57 3.93 6.84
CA ALA A 45 -11.37 3.48 7.53
C ALA A 45 -11.46 2.01 7.93
N GLU A 46 -12.58 1.58 8.53
CA GLU A 46 -12.81 0.19 8.93
C GLU A 46 -12.70 -0.78 7.75
N ARG A 47 -13.39 -0.49 6.63
CA ARG A 47 -13.34 -1.31 5.41
C ARG A 47 -11.93 -1.39 4.83
N MET A 48 -11.23 -0.26 4.82
CA MET A 48 -9.84 -0.20 4.34
C MET A 48 -8.90 -0.98 5.26
N LEU A 49 -9.15 -1.00 6.57
CA LEU A 49 -8.36 -1.73 7.57
C LEU A 49 -8.52 -3.25 7.43
N SER A 50 -9.72 -3.73 7.11
CA SER A 50 -9.91 -5.16 6.82
C SER A 50 -9.06 -5.61 5.62
N LEU A 51 -8.99 -4.79 4.58
CA LEU A 51 -8.27 -5.12 3.35
C LEU A 51 -6.74 -5.09 3.53
N VAL A 52 -6.19 -4.12 4.28
CA VAL A 52 -4.74 -4.15 4.59
C VAL A 52 -4.39 -5.37 5.43
N THR A 53 -5.27 -5.77 6.36
CA THR A 53 -5.04 -6.94 7.22
C THR A 53 -5.01 -8.22 6.39
N PHE A 54 -5.93 -8.34 5.42
CA PHE A 54 -5.93 -9.43 4.44
C PHE A 54 -4.58 -9.51 3.68
N PHE A 55 -4.09 -8.40 3.13
CA PHE A 55 -2.82 -8.40 2.38
C PHE A 55 -1.57 -8.58 3.26
N ARG A 56 -1.59 -8.12 4.51
CA ARG A 56 -0.43 -8.18 5.43
C ARG A 56 -0.26 -9.54 6.09
N ALA A 57 -1.26 -10.42 6.06
CA ALA A 57 -1.20 -11.72 6.72
C ALA A 57 -0.02 -12.61 6.25
N ARG A 58 0.58 -12.30 5.10
CA ARG A 58 1.73 -13.02 4.52
C ARG A 58 3.01 -12.18 4.61
N ARG A 59 3.57 -12.02 5.82
CA ARG A 59 4.85 -11.33 5.99
C ARG A 59 5.99 -12.29 5.61
N ASN A 60 6.55 -12.08 4.43
CA ASN A 60 7.68 -12.87 3.93
C ASN A 60 8.95 -12.01 3.91
N GLY A 61 10.10 -12.60 4.25
CA GLY A 61 11.40 -11.93 4.25
C GLY A 61 11.85 -11.59 2.83
N LEU A 62 11.36 -10.47 2.29
CA LEU A 62 11.80 -9.93 1.01
C LEU A 62 13.27 -9.53 1.10
N ARG A 63 14.04 -9.83 0.05
CA ARG A 63 15.48 -9.57 0.01
C ARG A 63 15.74 -8.05 -0.11
N GLU A 64 16.71 -7.53 0.65
CA GLU A 64 17.04 -6.10 0.68
C GLU A 64 17.44 -5.55 -0.71
N ASP A 65 18.15 -6.34 -1.52
CA ASP A 65 18.55 -5.94 -2.88
C ASP A 65 17.34 -5.67 -3.80
N VAL A 66 16.23 -6.37 -3.59
CA VAL A 66 14.97 -6.13 -4.31
C VAL A 66 14.34 -4.81 -3.86
N ILE A 67 14.33 -4.55 -2.55
CA ILE A 67 13.80 -3.31 -1.96
C ILE A 67 14.58 -2.11 -2.49
N ASP A 68 15.91 -2.19 -2.46
CA ASP A 68 16.80 -1.13 -2.93
C ASP A 68 16.65 -0.89 -4.43
N LEU A 69 16.52 -1.94 -5.24
CA LEU A 69 16.25 -1.80 -6.68
C LEU A 69 14.92 -1.07 -6.94
N ILE A 70 13.86 -1.43 -6.21
CA ILE A 70 12.56 -0.78 -6.36
C ILE A 70 12.64 0.68 -5.90
N ARG A 71 13.27 0.98 -4.76
CA ARG A 71 13.49 2.33 -4.23
C ARG A 71 14.24 3.21 -5.23
N ALA A 72 15.29 2.69 -5.83
CA ALA A 72 16.09 3.38 -6.85
C ALA A 72 15.40 3.47 -8.22
N LYS A 73 14.15 2.98 -8.35
CA LYS A 73 13.43 2.86 -9.62
C LYS A 73 14.25 2.12 -10.69
N GLY A 74 15.11 1.21 -10.26
CA GLY A 74 16.07 0.49 -11.11
C GLY A 74 15.42 -0.46 -12.10
N ASP A 75 16.24 -1.01 -13.00
CA ASP A 75 15.80 -1.96 -14.03
C ASP A 75 15.43 -3.33 -13.42
N PRO A 76 14.16 -3.78 -13.50
CA PRO A 76 13.74 -5.07 -12.99
C PRO A 76 14.41 -6.24 -13.73
N GLY A 77 14.97 -6.02 -14.93
CA GLY A 77 15.73 -7.03 -15.67
C GLY A 77 16.92 -7.61 -14.90
N LYS A 78 17.37 -6.93 -13.83
CA LYS A 78 18.41 -7.41 -12.92
C LYS A 78 17.92 -8.39 -11.86
N LEU A 79 16.60 -8.58 -11.73
CA LEU A 79 15.99 -9.51 -10.80
C LEU A 79 15.77 -10.89 -11.43
N PRO A 80 15.68 -11.97 -10.63
CA PRO A 80 15.16 -13.25 -11.08
C PRO A 80 13.81 -13.09 -11.79
N ALA A 81 13.53 -13.95 -12.77
CA ALA A 81 12.37 -13.82 -13.65
C ALA A 81 11.04 -13.63 -12.88
N GLU A 82 10.87 -14.32 -11.76
CA GLU A 82 9.69 -14.16 -10.89
C GLU A 82 9.49 -12.72 -10.42
N GLU A 83 10.48 -12.18 -9.72
CA GLU A 83 10.41 -10.86 -9.11
C GLU A 83 10.39 -9.76 -10.17
N ARG A 84 11.17 -9.95 -11.26
CA ARG A 84 11.15 -9.06 -12.44
C ARG A 84 9.74 -8.91 -12.98
N ASP A 85 9.04 -10.03 -13.21
CA ASP A 85 7.74 -10.03 -13.86
C ASP A 85 6.67 -9.39 -12.96
N ILE A 86 6.74 -9.59 -11.63
CA ILE A 86 5.88 -8.92 -10.64
C ILE A 86 6.11 -7.40 -10.63
N VAL A 87 7.37 -6.95 -10.64
CA VAL A 87 7.71 -5.52 -10.67
C VAL A 87 7.29 -4.90 -12.00
N ALA A 88 7.51 -5.60 -13.12
CA ALA A 88 7.08 -5.16 -14.44
C ALA A 88 5.56 -5.00 -14.52
N TYR A 89 4.80 -6.00 -14.06
CA TYR A 89 3.33 -5.97 -14.02
C TYR A 89 2.84 -4.77 -13.24
N THR A 90 3.38 -4.58 -12.02
CA THR A 90 3.02 -3.47 -11.14
C THR A 90 3.30 -2.12 -11.81
N ARG A 91 4.47 -1.95 -12.44
CA ARG A 91 4.83 -0.72 -13.14
C ARG A 91 3.96 -0.44 -14.36
N GLN A 92 3.66 -1.46 -15.17
CA GLN A 92 2.78 -1.30 -16.33
C GLN A 92 1.38 -0.86 -15.89
N LEU A 93 0.81 -1.57 -14.90
CA LEU A 93 -0.50 -1.27 -14.37
C LEU A 93 -0.57 0.16 -13.80
N MET A 94 0.41 0.57 -12.99
CA MET A 94 0.42 1.89 -12.36
C MET A 94 0.67 3.05 -13.33
N ARG A 95 1.40 2.81 -14.42
CA ARG A 95 1.75 3.88 -15.38
C ARG A 95 0.72 4.02 -16.50
N THR A 96 0.07 2.92 -16.89
CA THR A 96 -0.73 2.87 -18.12
C THR A 96 -2.14 2.33 -17.91
N ASN A 97 -2.48 1.84 -16.72
CA ASN A 97 -3.73 1.11 -16.45
C ASN A 97 -3.93 -0.11 -17.37
N ARG A 98 -2.83 -0.66 -17.88
CA ARG A 98 -2.76 -1.82 -18.78
C ARG A 98 -1.57 -2.68 -18.40
N VAL A 99 -1.65 -3.95 -18.75
CA VAL A 99 -0.56 -4.93 -18.63
C VAL A 99 -0.51 -5.70 -19.93
N ASP A 100 0.69 -5.98 -20.42
CA ASP A 100 0.90 -6.80 -21.60
C ASP A 100 0.36 -8.22 -21.40
N GLN A 101 -0.33 -8.74 -22.41
CA GLN A 101 -0.98 -10.05 -22.33
C GLN A 101 0.01 -11.19 -22.03
N SER A 102 1.18 -11.17 -22.66
CA SER A 102 2.21 -12.19 -22.45
C SER A 102 2.71 -12.23 -21.00
N LEU A 103 2.81 -11.07 -20.35
CA LEU A 103 3.21 -10.95 -18.95
C LEU A 103 2.09 -11.41 -18.01
N PHE A 104 0.84 -11.03 -18.32
CA PHE A 104 -0.34 -11.50 -17.60
C PHE A 104 -0.42 -13.03 -17.63
N ASP A 105 -0.31 -13.64 -18.82
CA ASP A 105 -0.39 -15.08 -19.02
C ASP A 105 0.76 -15.81 -18.31
N ALA A 106 1.98 -15.25 -18.32
CA ALA A 106 3.13 -15.82 -17.63
C ALA A 106 2.92 -15.88 -16.11
N LEU A 107 2.45 -14.79 -15.50
CA LEU A 107 2.16 -14.74 -14.06
C LEU A 107 0.96 -15.62 -13.69
N GLN A 108 -0.10 -15.60 -14.51
CA GLN A 108 -1.27 -16.46 -14.30
C GLN A 108 -0.89 -17.94 -14.36
N LYS A 109 -0.10 -18.35 -15.36
CA LYS A 109 0.36 -19.73 -15.49
C LYS A 109 1.22 -20.17 -14.30
N ARG A 110 2.04 -19.25 -13.76
CA ARG A 110 2.95 -19.54 -12.64
C ARG A 110 2.23 -19.66 -11.30
N PHE A 111 1.29 -18.77 -11.01
CA PHE A 111 0.71 -18.62 -9.67
C PHE A 111 -0.79 -18.91 -9.58
N GLY A 112 -1.46 -19.03 -10.72
CA GLY A 112 -2.91 -19.20 -10.81
C GLY A 112 -3.69 -17.89 -10.73
N THR A 113 -4.97 -17.99 -11.10
CA THR A 113 -5.87 -16.84 -11.22
C THR A 113 -6.11 -16.12 -9.90
N GLN A 114 -6.33 -16.87 -8.80
CA GLN A 114 -6.61 -16.25 -7.49
C GLN A 114 -5.46 -15.34 -7.06
N TRP A 115 -4.22 -15.83 -7.16
CA TRP A 115 -3.03 -15.05 -6.81
C TRP A 115 -2.94 -13.77 -7.64
N LEU A 116 -3.19 -13.85 -8.95
CA LEU A 116 -3.11 -12.68 -9.83
C LEU A 116 -4.20 -11.64 -9.52
N VAL A 117 -5.41 -12.08 -9.16
CA VAL A 117 -6.49 -11.19 -8.69
C VAL A 117 -6.08 -10.49 -7.40
N GLU A 118 -5.58 -11.23 -6.42
CA GLU A 118 -5.14 -10.68 -5.13
C GLU A 118 -3.96 -9.71 -5.31
N MET A 119 -2.99 -10.05 -6.15
CA MET A 119 -1.83 -9.20 -6.47
C MET A 119 -2.27 -7.89 -7.14
N THR A 120 -3.19 -7.97 -8.10
CA THR A 120 -3.76 -6.79 -8.79
C THR A 120 -4.53 -5.89 -7.82
N ALA A 121 -5.34 -6.49 -6.94
CA ALA A 121 -6.08 -5.76 -5.91
C ALA A 121 -5.13 -5.09 -4.90
N ALA A 122 -4.07 -5.79 -4.47
CA ALA A 122 -3.07 -5.24 -3.56
C ALA A 122 -2.36 -4.03 -4.16
N VAL A 123 -1.92 -4.11 -5.42
CA VAL A 123 -1.28 -2.98 -6.12
C VAL A 123 -2.19 -1.74 -6.11
N ASN A 124 -3.47 -1.90 -6.49
CA ASN A 124 -4.42 -0.78 -6.54
C ASN A 124 -4.80 -0.27 -5.14
N TYR A 125 -4.86 -1.15 -4.14
CA TYR A 125 -5.11 -0.75 -2.77
C TYR A 125 -4.03 0.20 -2.24
N TYR A 126 -2.75 -0.13 -2.45
CA TYR A 126 -1.65 0.75 -2.04
C TYR A 126 -1.61 2.04 -2.89
N ALA A 127 -1.95 1.98 -4.18
CA ALA A 127 -2.08 3.17 -5.01
C ALA A 127 -3.16 4.14 -4.48
N LEU A 128 -4.31 3.60 -4.04
CA LEU A 128 -5.37 4.39 -3.40
C LEU A 128 -4.87 5.06 -2.12
N LEU A 129 -4.19 4.31 -1.23
CA LEU A 129 -3.63 4.88 0.00
C LEU A 129 -2.62 5.99 -0.30
N CYS A 130 -1.75 5.81 -1.29
CA CYS A 130 -0.85 6.85 -1.79
C CYS A 130 -1.63 8.07 -2.30
N GLY A 131 -2.71 7.85 -3.05
CA GLY A 131 -3.59 8.91 -3.53
C GLY A 131 -4.18 9.75 -2.39
N VAL A 132 -4.60 9.11 -1.29
CA VAL A 132 -5.10 9.82 -0.09
C VAL A 132 -4.00 10.72 0.51
N VAL A 133 -2.83 10.18 0.85
CA VAL A 133 -1.78 11.00 1.48
C VAL A 133 -1.29 12.13 0.56
N ASN A 134 -1.26 11.90 -0.75
CA ASN A 134 -0.89 12.92 -1.73
C ASN A 134 -1.96 14.01 -1.83
N ALA A 135 -3.23 13.64 -1.94
CA ALA A 135 -4.34 14.59 -2.07
C ALA A 135 -4.50 15.48 -0.83
N PHE A 136 -4.18 14.95 0.37
CA PHE A 136 -4.25 15.69 1.62
C PHE A 136 -2.91 16.29 2.07
N GLU A 137 -1.84 16.13 1.30
CA GLU A 137 -0.48 16.59 1.62
C GLU A 137 0.01 16.14 3.01
N VAL A 138 -0.27 14.87 3.34
CA VAL A 138 0.20 14.26 4.59
C VAL A 138 1.71 14.07 4.51
N ALA A 139 2.45 14.73 5.40
CA ALA A 139 3.89 14.61 5.46
C ALA A 139 4.32 13.19 5.85
N ALA A 140 5.44 12.73 5.27
CA ALA A 140 6.13 11.55 5.79
C ALA A 140 6.57 11.82 7.24
N PRO A 141 6.54 10.79 8.11
CA PRO A 141 7.01 10.95 9.48
C PRO A 141 8.52 11.26 9.49
N PRO A 142 9.04 12.03 10.46
CA PRO A 142 10.45 12.45 10.47
C PRO A 142 11.47 11.30 10.50
N ASP A 143 11.06 10.18 11.11
CA ASP A 143 11.79 8.91 11.21
C ASP A 143 11.51 7.95 10.06
N GLY A 144 10.75 8.38 9.05
CA GLY A 144 10.45 7.57 7.87
C GLY A 144 11.64 7.40 6.93
N ASP A 145 11.69 6.26 6.25
CA ASP A 145 12.68 5.99 5.21
C ASP A 145 12.64 7.07 4.13
N LYS A 146 13.81 7.59 3.75
CA LYS A 146 13.96 8.53 2.65
C LYS A 146 14.19 7.77 1.36
N LEU A 147 13.46 8.14 0.31
CA LEU A 147 13.74 7.65 -1.03
C LEU A 147 15.08 8.24 -1.52
N PRO A 148 15.83 7.50 -2.36
CA PRO A 148 16.98 8.05 -3.07
C PRO A 148 16.58 9.32 -3.84
N ALA A 149 17.51 10.27 -3.91
CA ALA A 149 17.34 11.53 -4.64
C ALA A 149 17.11 11.31 -6.14
#